data_AF-A0A512B4Z7-F1
#
_entry.id   AF-A0A512B4Z7-F1
#
_cell.length_a   1.000
_cell.length_b   1.000
_cell.length_c   1.000
_cell.angle_alpha   90.00
_cell.angle_beta   90.00
_cell.angle_gamma   90.00
#
_symmetry.space_group_name_H-M   'P 1'
#
loop_
_entity.id
_entity.type
_entity.pdbx_description
1 polymer ?
#
loop_
_entity_poly.entity_id
_entity_poly.type
_entity_poly.pdbx_seq_one_letter_code
_entity_poly.pdbx_strand_id
1 'polypeptide(L)'
;MNKLLFIVNANGGFYYDLFYLLAFLVGYVLLIWIGVKRHYNLAVWLLVLAATRVLFILGTKLFSFSGQEWQVLLNQYYLPPATGKTLLGGLLLVSLGYFAIKKLLRLKTETLDAFALVIPLSIAMQRPGCLLAGCCYGNITGVPWGVQYLPGTLPHYHQFQAGLIQAPELYSLPVHPTQLYEALNGLLVVGILLLVRRYIKAPGNYLTLSFILYCFFRFFSEFMRSPLAHATGGTVVGGLIKIQWCLLAVILGLSVLFIYREKYTKPAPAADQPPAMAVMLLLLAGLVGITWGLRHWLTFIELLAINMALVPAVVFVSTYFFRHIFLPPFRWLALGILVLPLLLMSQTLPTDQDGAKPDKNKISSFSSFKVGFANGKYQNDHSVILSRGTDPNSSCDDQSITKYYEQKYTLQGAGYAYTKKREDTEITYGLNAFAGKHQETDVTDNTTIRQPVKTYLFGVNPYFNYNAKWVGLGGGLVAGNLLISRENQDKEDNSPPTSANFKTPFYPQASIRVGPIRYLFMDYQLAQQFPSALPGLRHQVGVGSGFGLRNGSFLRAGLTGMEDIFVSGQIIVQNRIVLEPLYLWGTSQTPYQVRQRQFSLGLHYRFNYQEAK
;
A
#
# COMPACT_ATOMS: atom_id res chain seq x y z
N MET A 1 26.44 -31.31 25.57
CA MET A 1 24.96 -31.28 25.44
C MET A 1 24.62 -30.24 24.39
N ASN A 2 24.22 -30.67 23.19
CA ASN A 2 23.76 -29.77 22.12
C ASN A 2 22.49 -29.06 22.60
N LYS A 3 22.61 -27.83 23.09
CA LYS A 3 21.45 -26.98 23.33
C LYS A 3 20.86 -26.68 21.95
N LEU A 4 19.63 -27.14 21.70
CA LEU A 4 18.83 -26.77 20.53
C LEU A 4 18.53 -25.27 20.63
N LEU A 5 19.45 -24.44 20.16
CA LEU A 5 19.29 -22.99 20.14
C LEU A 5 18.48 -22.61 18.90
N PHE A 6 17.37 -21.90 19.10
CA PHE A 6 16.53 -21.43 18.01
C PHE A 6 17.09 -20.12 17.46
N ILE A 7 17.52 -20.13 16.20
CA ILE A 7 18.02 -18.94 15.52
C ILE A 7 16.91 -18.40 14.62
N VAL A 8 16.53 -17.14 14.83
CA VAL A 8 15.53 -16.46 13.99
C VAL A 8 16.25 -15.75 12.84
N ASN A 9 16.19 -16.34 11.65
CA ASN A 9 16.70 -15.75 10.40
C ASN A 9 15.52 -15.42 9.47
N ALA A 10 14.94 -14.23 9.63
CA ALA A 10 13.79 -13.79 8.85
C ALA A 10 13.85 -12.28 8.59
N ASN A 11 13.24 -11.83 7.49
CA ASN A 11 13.02 -10.40 7.23
C ASN A 11 11.98 -9.86 8.21
N GLY A 12 12.46 -9.45 9.40
CA GLY A 12 11.62 -9.14 10.55
C GLY A 12 10.56 -8.07 10.30
N GLY A 13 10.85 -7.07 9.47
CA GLY A 13 9.92 -5.99 9.14
C GLY A 13 8.70 -6.48 8.37
N PHE A 14 8.91 -7.23 7.30
CA PHE A 14 7.82 -7.77 6.46
C PHE A 14 6.88 -8.68 7.26
N TYR A 15 7.44 -9.62 8.03
CA TYR A 15 6.61 -10.54 8.82
C TYR A 15 5.87 -9.83 9.96
N TYR A 16 6.48 -8.82 10.58
CA TYR A 16 5.78 -8.01 11.58
C TYR A 16 4.52 -7.36 11.01
N ASP A 17 4.65 -6.72 9.85
CA ASP A 17 3.55 -6.04 9.16
C ASP A 17 2.48 -7.03 8.67
N LEU A 18 2.90 -8.20 8.18
CA LEU A 18 1.99 -9.26 7.77
C LEU A 18 1.13 -9.76 8.94
N PHE A 19 1.75 -10.15 10.06
CA PHE A 19 1.03 -10.60 11.26
C PHE A 19 0.17 -9.48 11.85
N TYR A 20 0.61 -8.21 11.76
CA TYR A 20 -0.15 -7.03 12.15
C TYR A 20 -1.46 -6.94 11.38
N LEU A 21 -1.39 -6.97 10.05
CA LEU A 21 -2.57 -6.95 9.21
C LEU A 21 -3.47 -8.17 9.45
N LEU A 22 -2.88 -9.36 9.61
CA LEU A 22 -3.62 -10.59 9.85
C LEU A 22 -4.39 -10.54 11.19
N ALA A 23 -3.76 -10.07 12.27
CA ALA A 23 -4.40 -9.92 13.57
C ALA A 23 -5.59 -8.95 13.54
N PHE A 24 -5.47 -7.83 12.81
CA PHE A 24 -6.57 -6.89 12.59
C PHE A 24 -7.66 -7.47 11.69
N LEU A 25 -7.31 -8.19 10.63
CA LEU A 25 -8.25 -8.80 9.70
C LEU A 25 -9.08 -9.89 10.39
N VAL A 26 -8.41 -10.84 11.03
CA VAL A 26 -9.08 -11.95 11.73
C VAL A 26 -9.91 -11.44 12.89
N GLY A 27 -9.38 -10.50 13.67
CA GLY A 27 -10.16 -9.84 14.73
C GLY A 27 -11.41 -9.14 14.20
N TYR A 28 -11.32 -8.47 13.05
CA TYR A 28 -12.46 -7.82 12.40
C TYR A 28 -13.53 -8.83 11.96
N VAL A 29 -13.11 -9.89 11.26
CA VAL A 29 -14.02 -10.94 10.76
C VAL A 29 -14.74 -11.61 11.93
N LEU A 30 -14.03 -11.92 13.01
CA LEU A 30 -14.62 -12.50 14.21
C LEU A 30 -15.63 -11.55 14.87
N LEU A 31 -15.33 -10.24 14.96
CA LEU A 31 -16.26 -9.26 15.52
C LEU A 31 -17.51 -9.10 14.64
N ILE A 32 -17.38 -9.13 13.31
CA ILE A 32 -18.53 -9.16 12.41
C ILE A 32 -19.36 -10.41 12.65
N TRP A 33 -18.73 -11.59 12.70
CA TRP A 33 -19.40 -12.86 12.93
C TRP A 33 -20.15 -12.89 14.26
N ILE A 34 -19.53 -12.41 15.34
CA ILE A 34 -20.18 -12.25 16.66
C ILE A 34 -21.36 -11.27 16.56
N GLY A 35 -21.19 -10.14 15.86
CA GLY A 35 -22.26 -9.15 15.69
C GLY A 35 -23.47 -9.70 14.94
N VAL A 36 -23.24 -10.47 13.87
CA VAL A 36 -24.30 -11.16 13.12
C VAL A 36 -24.98 -12.21 13.99
N LYS A 37 -24.22 -13.03 14.72
CA LYS A 37 -24.78 -14.06 15.61
C LYS A 37 -25.59 -13.47 16.77
N ARG A 38 -25.24 -12.27 17.23
CA ARG A 38 -25.97 -11.54 18.29
C ARG A 38 -27.06 -10.61 17.73
N HIS A 39 -27.36 -10.67 16.43
CA HIS A 39 -28.39 -9.86 15.74
C HIS A 39 -28.21 -8.35 15.93
N TYR A 40 -26.97 -7.86 15.97
CA TYR A 40 -26.71 -6.42 15.99
C TYR A 40 -27.03 -5.79 14.63
N ASN A 41 -27.50 -4.54 14.63
CA ASN A 41 -27.65 -3.78 13.39
C ASN A 41 -26.25 -3.61 12.75
N LEU A 42 -26.06 -4.24 11.60
CA LEU A 42 -24.75 -4.34 10.95
C LEU A 42 -24.17 -2.97 10.59
N ALA A 43 -24.99 -2.00 10.17
CA ALA A 43 -24.51 -0.66 9.82
C ALA A 43 -23.92 0.06 11.06
N VAL A 44 -24.62 -0.01 12.19
CA VAL A 44 -24.16 0.56 13.45
C VAL A 44 -22.94 -0.18 13.97
N TRP A 45 -22.95 -1.51 13.89
CA TRP A 45 -21.85 -2.34 14.38
C TRP A 45 -20.56 -2.11 13.60
N LEU A 46 -20.61 -2.09 12.27
CA LEU A 46 -19.44 -1.80 11.43
C LEU A 46 -18.90 -0.39 11.69
N LEU A 47 -19.77 0.58 11.94
CA LEU A 47 -19.37 1.94 12.30
C LEU A 47 -18.63 1.98 13.66
N VAL A 48 -19.10 1.21 14.65
CA VAL A 48 -18.40 1.04 15.94
C VAL A 48 -17.03 0.39 15.75
N LEU A 49 -16.94 -0.65 14.92
CA LEU A 49 -15.67 -1.32 14.62
C LEU A 49 -14.67 -0.39 13.92
N ALA A 50 -15.14 0.42 12.96
CA ALA A 50 -14.32 1.43 12.31
C ALA A 50 -13.85 2.51 13.30
N ALA A 51 -14.76 3.04 14.11
CA ALA A 51 -14.44 4.09 15.08
C ALA A 51 -13.44 3.61 16.14
N THR A 52 -13.68 2.43 16.74
CA THR A 52 -12.76 1.84 17.72
C THR A 52 -11.39 1.55 17.11
N ARG A 53 -11.32 1.12 15.85
CA ARG A 53 -10.02 0.90 15.18
C ARG A 53 -9.25 2.19 14.92
N VAL A 54 -9.91 3.24 14.45
CA VAL A 54 -9.29 4.56 14.26
C VAL A 54 -8.75 5.08 15.59
N LEU A 55 -9.58 5.07 16.63
CA LEU A 55 -9.18 5.50 17.98
C LEU A 55 -8.03 4.65 18.54
N PHE A 56 -8.00 3.35 18.28
CA PHE A 56 -6.90 2.49 18.72
C PHE A 56 -5.57 2.93 18.12
N ILE A 57 -5.52 3.03 16.80
CA ILE A 57 -4.29 3.34 16.07
C ILE A 57 -3.79 4.74 16.43
N LEU A 58 -4.69 5.73 16.46
CA LEU A 58 -4.35 7.08 16.89
C LEU A 58 -3.84 7.10 18.34
N GLY A 59 -4.48 6.35 19.24
CA GLY A 59 -4.08 6.25 20.63
C GLY A 59 -2.69 5.64 20.79
N THR A 60 -2.34 4.62 20.00
CA THR A 60 -1.01 4.02 20.10
C THR A 60 0.12 5.01 19.78
N LYS A 61 -0.13 5.99 18.91
CA LYS A 61 0.85 7.01 18.50
C LYS A 61 0.84 8.24 19.39
N LEU A 62 -0.33 8.76 19.75
CA LEU A 62 -0.43 9.96 20.59
C LEU A 62 0.19 9.74 21.97
N PHE A 63 -0.08 8.59 22.58
CA PHE A 63 0.45 8.26 23.89
C PHE A 63 1.87 7.64 23.84
N SER A 64 2.52 7.61 22.67
CA SER A 64 3.96 7.34 22.59
C SER A 64 4.80 8.60 22.60
N PHE A 65 4.18 9.79 22.47
CA PHE A 65 4.92 11.05 22.46
C PHE A 65 5.63 11.31 23.79
N SER A 66 6.89 11.72 23.67
CA SER A 66 7.70 12.25 24.76
C SER A 66 7.16 13.62 25.22
N GLY A 67 7.58 14.07 26.41
CA GLY A 67 7.18 15.39 26.92
C GLY A 67 7.55 16.55 25.99
N GLN A 68 8.68 16.44 25.28
CA GLN A 68 9.13 17.44 24.30
C GLN A 68 8.24 17.45 23.05
N GLU A 69 7.86 16.29 22.54
CA GLU A 69 6.96 16.17 21.38
C GLU A 69 5.56 16.72 21.69
N TRP A 70 5.07 16.51 22.92
CA TRP A 70 3.83 17.13 23.40
C TRP A 70 3.92 18.66 23.44
N GLN A 71 5.08 19.22 23.84
CA GLN A 71 5.29 20.67 23.82
C GLN A 71 5.29 21.22 22.40
N VAL A 72 5.93 20.53 21.44
CA VAL A 72 5.91 20.92 20.02
C VAL A 72 4.48 20.91 19.46
N LEU A 73 3.72 19.86 19.74
CA LEU A 73 2.33 19.75 19.30
C LEU A 73 1.45 20.89 19.85
N LEU A 74 1.56 21.18 21.15
CA LEU A 74 0.70 22.16 21.82
C LEU A 74 1.11 23.61 21.55
N ASN A 75 2.40 23.90 21.46
CA ASN A 75 2.90 25.28 21.34
C ASN A 75 3.15 25.72 19.90
N GLN A 76 3.57 24.81 19.03
CA GLN A 76 3.93 25.14 17.64
C GLN A 76 2.87 24.69 16.62
N TYR A 77 1.78 24.05 17.08
CA TYR A 77 0.73 23.47 16.23
C TYR A 77 1.27 22.55 15.12
N TYR A 78 2.47 22.01 15.31
CA TYR A 78 3.13 21.09 14.39
C TYR A 78 2.98 19.68 14.92
N LEU A 79 2.53 18.76 14.07
CA LEU A 79 2.25 17.38 14.46
C LEU A 79 3.51 16.52 14.23
N PRO A 80 4.25 16.13 15.30
CA PRO A 80 5.52 15.45 15.14
C PRO A 80 5.36 14.04 14.58
N PRO A 81 6.35 13.51 13.85
CA PRO A 81 6.32 12.15 13.32
C PRO A 81 6.31 11.13 14.47
N ALA A 82 5.24 10.34 14.58
CA ALA A 82 5.13 9.31 15.61
C ALA A 82 5.83 8.02 15.17
N THR A 83 7.09 7.86 15.61
CA THR A 83 7.89 6.64 15.39
C THR A 83 7.60 5.57 16.45
N GLY A 84 7.27 5.98 17.68
CA GLY A 84 6.86 5.09 18.78
C GLY A 84 5.42 4.59 18.67
N LYS A 85 5.13 3.45 19.34
CA LYS A 85 3.76 2.94 19.52
C LYS A 85 3.60 2.34 20.92
N THR A 86 2.53 2.70 21.63
CA THR A 86 2.20 2.14 22.94
C THR A 86 0.83 1.47 22.94
N LEU A 87 0.80 0.17 23.22
CA LEU A 87 -0.46 -0.60 23.25
C LEU A 87 -1.44 -0.08 24.30
N LEU A 88 -0.92 0.32 25.48
CA LEU A 88 -1.71 0.89 26.56
C LEU A 88 -2.38 2.21 26.15
N GLY A 89 -1.68 3.04 25.38
CA GLY A 89 -2.21 4.28 24.82
C GLY A 89 -3.40 4.06 23.88
N GLY A 90 -3.28 3.07 22.99
CA GLY A 90 -4.37 2.63 22.12
C GLY A 90 -5.59 2.15 22.92
N LEU A 91 -5.38 1.27 23.92
CA LEU A 91 -6.46 0.77 24.76
C LEU A 91 -7.16 1.86 25.57
N LEU A 92 -6.40 2.84 26.08
CA LEU A 92 -6.94 3.98 26.82
C LEU A 92 -7.84 4.83 25.92
N LEU A 93 -7.35 5.24 24.75
CA LEU A 93 -8.12 6.09 23.83
C LEU A 93 -9.38 5.39 23.32
N VAL A 94 -9.29 4.08 23.03
CA VAL A 94 -10.47 3.28 22.65
C VAL A 94 -11.46 3.19 23.80
N SER A 95 -11.00 2.97 25.03
CA SER A 95 -11.89 2.85 26.18
C SER A 95 -12.68 4.15 26.39
N LEU A 96 -12.00 5.29 26.39
CA LEU A 96 -12.63 6.61 26.50
C LEU A 96 -13.57 6.90 25.32
N GLY A 97 -13.09 6.70 24.09
CA GLY A 97 -13.87 6.97 22.89
C GLY A 97 -15.07 6.02 22.74
N TYR A 98 -14.97 4.78 23.19
CA TYR A 98 -16.09 3.84 23.20
C TYR A 98 -17.22 4.31 24.12
N PHE A 99 -16.92 4.90 25.29
CA PHE A 99 -17.97 5.47 26.14
C PHE A 99 -18.71 6.62 25.45
N ALA A 100 -17.99 7.47 24.70
CA ALA A 100 -18.60 8.52 23.89
C ALA A 100 -19.46 7.94 22.76
N ILE A 101 -18.94 6.96 22.00
CA ILE A 101 -19.66 6.28 20.91
C ILE A 101 -20.90 5.55 21.45
N LYS A 102 -20.80 4.90 22.61
CA LYS A 102 -21.91 4.23 23.29
C LYS A 102 -23.05 5.20 23.57
N LYS A 103 -22.74 6.39 24.09
CA LYS A 103 -23.74 7.44 24.36
C LYS A 103 -24.33 7.98 23.05
N LEU A 104 -23.48 8.19 22.04
CA LEU A 104 -23.85 8.76 20.75
C LEU A 104 -24.76 7.81 19.94
N LEU A 105 -24.44 6.52 19.92
CA LEU A 105 -25.16 5.47 19.17
C LEU A 105 -26.16 4.66 20.02
N ARG A 106 -26.38 5.05 21.30
CA ARG A 106 -27.29 4.39 22.25
C ARG A 106 -27.05 2.88 22.39
N LEU A 107 -25.79 2.44 22.44
CA LEU A 107 -25.41 1.02 22.43
C LEU A 107 -25.64 0.33 23.78
N LYS A 108 -26.02 -0.95 23.74
CA LYS A 108 -26.08 -1.83 24.92
C LYS A 108 -24.68 -2.10 25.48
N THR A 109 -24.54 -2.15 26.80
CA THR A 109 -23.27 -2.50 27.46
C THR A 109 -22.76 -3.90 27.08
N GLU A 110 -23.67 -4.80 26.71
CA GLU A 110 -23.37 -6.16 26.19
C GLU A 110 -22.48 -6.16 24.94
N THR A 111 -22.47 -5.05 24.18
CA THR A 111 -21.63 -4.95 22.98
C THR A 111 -20.14 -4.91 23.33
N LEU A 112 -19.76 -4.52 24.56
CA LEU A 112 -18.39 -4.66 25.06
C LEU A 112 -17.95 -6.13 25.14
N ASP A 113 -18.87 -7.03 25.49
CA ASP A 113 -18.55 -8.46 25.65
C ASP A 113 -18.23 -9.15 24.33
N ALA A 114 -18.49 -8.51 23.18
CA ALA A 114 -18.04 -9.01 21.88
C ALA A 114 -16.50 -8.93 21.73
N PHE A 115 -15.86 -7.93 22.36
CA PHE A 115 -14.42 -7.71 22.27
C PHE A 115 -13.61 -8.60 23.22
N ALA A 116 -14.25 -9.17 24.24
CA ALA A 116 -13.60 -9.92 25.32
C ALA A 116 -12.74 -11.09 24.83
N LEU A 117 -13.22 -11.85 23.82
CA LEU A 117 -12.44 -12.96 23.26
C LEU A 117 -11.51 -12.50 22.14
N VAL A 118 -11.90 -11.46 21.41
CA VAL A 118 -11.20 -11.06 20.19
C VAL A 118 -9.90 -10.34 20.51
N ILE A 119 -9.88 -9.45 21.51
CA ILE A 119 -8.67 -8.72 21.91
C ILE A 119 -7.52 -9.66 22.29
N PRO A 120 -7.66 -10.59 23.26
CA PRO A 120 -6.56 -11.49 23.64
C PRO A 120 -6.17 -12.43 22.51
N LEU A 121 -7.12 -12.86 21.67
CA LEU A 121 -6.81 -13.68 20.50
C LEU A 121 -5.99 -12.89 19.46
N SER A 122 -6.39 -11.66 19.13
CA SER A 122 -5.64 -10.79 18.22
C SER A 122 -4.23 -10.49 18.75
N ILE A 123 -4.06 -10.32 20.07
CA ILE A 123 -2.73 -10.18 20.68
C ILE A 123 -1.92 -11.46 20.44
N ALA A 124 -2.49 -12.64 20.70
CA ALA A 124 -1.81 -13.91 20.48
C ALA A 124 -1.37 -14.10 19.02
N MET A 125 -2.21 -13.69 18.07
CA MET A 125 -1.89 -13.74 16.64
C MET A 125 -0.77 -12.78 16.21
N GLN A 126 -0.61 -11.64 16.90
CA GLN A 126 0.44 -10.68 16.58
C GLN A 126 1.84 -11.11 17.03
N ARG A 127 1.92 -11.85 18.15
CA ARG A 127 3.20 -12.16 18.80
C ARG A 127 4.19 -12.97 17.97
N PRO A 128 3.79 -13.92 17.11
CA PRO A 128 4.70 -14.54 16.14
C PRO A 128 5.41 -13.52 15.24
N GLY A 129 4.72 -12.47 14.81
CA GLY A 129 5.34 -11.36 14.05
C GLY A 129 6.39 -10.60 14.88
N CYS A 130 6.12 -10.35 16.17
CA CYS A 130 7.10 -9.75 17.08
C CYS A 130 8.33 -10.63 17.29
N LEU A 131 8.14 -11.95 17.36
CA LEU A 131 9.24 -12.92 17.46
C LEU A 131 10.13 -12.84 16.22
N LEU A 132 9.55 -12.88 15.01
CA LEU A 132 10.32 -12.81 13.76
C LEU A 132 11.03 -11.45 13.58
N ALA A 133 10.47 -10.37 14.13
CA ALA A 133 11.07 -9.05 14.13
C ALA A 133 12.19 -8.85 15.16
N GLY A 134 12.29 -9.73 16.16
CA GLY A 134 13.18 -9.54 17.30
C GLY A 134 12.79 -8.36 18.18
N CYS A 135 11.51 -7.98 18.25
CA CYS A 135 11.05 -6.93 19.16
C CYS A 135 10.43 -7.52 20.43
N CYS A 136 10.40 -6.75 21.53
CA CYS A 136 9.80 -7.18 22.80
C CYS A 136 10.43 -8.45 23.42
N TYR A 137 11.75 -8.58 23.30
CA TYR A 137 12.50 -9.76 23.76
C TYR A 137 12.73 -9.79 25.29
N GLY A 138 13.09 -10.97 25.78
CA GLY A 138 13.29 -11.24 27.20
C GLY A 138 14.71 -11.00 27.72
N ASN A 139 14.92 -11.29 29.00
CA ASN A 139 16.25 -11.30 29.60
C ASN A 139 17.11 -12.42 29.00
N ILE A 140 18.44 -12.24 29.07
CA ILE A 140 19.43 -13.26 28.68
C ILE A 140 19.20 -14.49 29.55
N THR A 141 19.26 -15.67 28.93
CA THR A 141 18.86 -16.91 29.59
C THR A 141 19.68 -18.10 29.15
N GLY A 142 19.80 -19.09 30.03
CA GLY A 142 20.46 -20.37 29.77
C GLY A 142 19.50 -21.52 29.42
N VAL A 143 18.18 -21.28 29.39
CA VAL A 143 17.16 -22.31 29.16
C VAL A 143 17.27 -22.91 27.74
N PRO A 144 16.90 -24.20 27.55
CA PRO A 144 17.11 -24.89 26.28
C PRO A 144 16.22 -24.39 25.13
N TRP A 145 15.20 -23.57 25.40
CA TRP A 145 14.34 -22.95 24.38
C TRP A 145 14.63 -21.44 24.21
N GLY A 146 15.83 -20.98 24.61
CA GLY A 146 16.29 -19.62 24.35
C GLY A 146 16.42 -19.34 22.85
N VAL A 147 16.12 -18.10 22.45
CA VAL A 147 16.16 -17.67 21.04
C VAL A 147 17.32 -16.70 20.83
N GLN A 148 18.03 -16.86 19.71
CA GLN A 148 19.10 -15.97 19.27
C GLN A 148 18.69 -15.24 17.99
N TYR A 149 19.22 -14.02 17.82
CA TYR A 149 18.87 -13.13 16.73
C TYR A 149 20.11 -12.66 15.96
N LEU A 150 19.93 -12.42 14.66
CA LEU A 150 20.98 -11.93 13.76
C LEU A 150 21.36 -10.46 14.00
N PRO A 151 22.49 -9.99 13.41
CA PRO A 151 22.88 -8.60 13.45
C PRO A 151 21.83 -7.72 12.76
N GLY A 152 21.62 -6.51 13.28
CA GLY A 152 20.57 -5.59 12.82
C GLY A 152 19.22 -5.73 13.54
N THR A 153 19.07 -6.69 14.46
CA THR A 153 17.89 -6.81 15.34
C THR A 153 18.09 -6.04 16.66
N LEU A 154 16.99 -5.59 17.31
CA LEU A 154 17.07 -4.91 18.62
C LEU A 154 17.83 -5.68 19.72
N PRO A 155 17.63 -6.99 19.94
CA PRO A 155 18.37 -7.75 20.96
C PRO A 155 19.87 -7.76 20.69
N HIS A 156 20.28 -7.95 19.44
CA HIS A 156 21.68 -7.88 19.06
C HIS A 156 22.24 -6.47 19.28
N TYR A 157 21.53 -5.43 18.82
CA TYR A 157 21.96 -4.04 18.98
C TYR A 157 22.12 -3.62 20.45
N HIS A 158 21.14 -3.95 21.32
CA HIS A 158 21.22 -3.61 22.74
C HIS A 158 22.32 -4.38 23.47
N GLN A 159 22.57 -5.65 23.11
CA GLN A 159 23.66 -6.43 23.71
C GLN A 159 25.03 -5.92 23.26
N PHE A 160 25.16 -5.55 21.99
CA PHE A 160 26.37 -4.94 21.44
C PHE A 160 26.66 -3.60 22.12
N GLN A 161 25.65 -2.72 22.23
CA GLN A 161 25.78 -1.44 22.91
C GLN A 161 26.12 -1.59 24.41
N ALA A 162 25.63 -2.66 25.06
CA ALA A 162 25.95 -3.00 26.44
C ALA A 162 27.34 -3.65 26.63
N GLY A 163 28.10 -3.88 25.55
CA GLY A 163 29.41 -4.53 25.60
C GLY A 163 29.37 -6.03 25.93
N LEU A 164 28.20 -6.67 25.80
CA LEU A 164 28.00 -8.09 26.10
C LEU A 164 28.44 -9.01 24.97
N ILE A 165 28.51 -8.49 23.74
CA ILE A 165 28.96 -9.18 22.53
C ILE A 165 29.96 -8.29 21.79
N GLN A 166 30.99 -8.89 21.17
CA GLN A 166 32.05 -8.16 20.44
C GLN A 166 31.92 -8.37 18.91
N ALA A 167 32.52 -7.49 18.11
CA ALA A 167 32.51 -7.57 16.65
C ALA A 167 33.49 -8.65 16.13
N PRO A 168 33.18 -9.93 16.39
CA PRO A 168 32.88 -10.87 15.30
C PRO A 168 31.66 -11.78 15.56
N GLU A 169 30.90 -11.60 16.65
CA GLU A 169 29.77 -12.47 16.97
C GLU A 169 28.57 -12.22 16.03
N LEU A 170 28.16 -13.26 15.30
CA LEU A 170 27.07 -13.20 14.32
C LEU A 170 25.67 -13.28 14.96
N TYR A 171 25.56 -13.60 16.25
CA TYR A 171 24.27 -13.81 16.91
C TYR A 171 24.22 -13.20 18.30
N SER A 172 23.04 -12.74 18.70
CA SER A 172 22.79 -12.33 20.08
C SER A 172 22.95 -13.51 21.05
N LEU A 173 23.27 -13.22 22.31
CA LEU A 173 23.13 -14.17 23.41
C LEU A 173 21.67 -14.67 23.48
N PRO A 174 21.43 -15.93 23.89
CA PRO A 174 20.08 -16.48 23.97
C PRO A 174 19.22 -15.67 24.95
N VAL A 175 18.06 -15.24 24.49
CA VAL A 175 17.08 -14.49 25.29
C VAL A 175 15.78 -15.29 25.45
N HIS A 176 15.05 -15.02 26.52
CA HIS A 176 13.72 -15.60 26.70
C HIS A 176 12.79 -15.15 25.54
N PRO A 177 12.08 -16.07 24.88
CA PRO A 177 11.09 -15.74 23.86
C PRO A 177 9.78 -15.26 24.50
N THR A 178 9.83 -14.13 25.20
CA THR A 178 8.69 -13.52 25.89
C THR A 178 7.49 -13.29 24.97
N GLN A 179 7.73 -13.14 23.66
CA GLN A 179 6.67 -13.03 22.66
C GLN A 179 5.82 -14.31 22.60
N LEU A 180 6.42 -15.50 22.65
CA LEU A 180 5.69 -16.77 22.66
C LEU A 180 4.93 -16.97 23.97
N TYR A 181 5.53 -16.55 25.10
CA TYR A 181 4.82 -16.56 26.39
C TYR A 181 3.60 -15.64 26.36
N GLU A 182 3.73 -14.44 25.77
CA GLU A 182 2.61 -13.52 25.59
C GLU A 182 1.54 -14.07 24.63
N ALA A 183 1.95 -14.82 23.60
CA ALA A 183 1.01 -15.50 22.71
C ALA A 183 0.20 -16.56 23.47
N LEU A 184 0.90 -17.39 24.25
CA LEU A 184 0.29 -18.42 25.09
C LEU A 184 -0.63 -17.79 26.14
N ASN A 185 -0.22 -16.70 26.78
CA ASN A 185 -1.04 -15.95 27.73
C ASN A 185 -2.35 -15.50 27.10
N GLY A 186 -2.32 -14.96 25.87
CA GLY A 186 -3.53 -14.58 25.14
C GLY A 186 -4.47 -15.77 24.90
N LEU A 187 -3.93 -16.93 24.50
CA LEU A 187 -4.71 -18.15 24.30
C LEU A 187 -5.27 -18.71 25.62
N LEU A 188 -4.51 -18.66 26.71
CA LEU A 188 -4.96 -19.08 28.04
C LEU A 188 -6.10 -18.18 28.53
N VAL A 189 -6.02 -16.86 28.33
CA VAL A 189 -7.12 -15.94 28.65
C VAL A 189 -8.38 -16.32 27.87
N VAL A 190 -8.26 -16.58 26.57
CA VAL A 190 -9.39 -17.04 25.73
C VAL A 190 -9.98 -18.34 26.27
N GLY A 191 -9.13 -19.33 26.59
CA GLY A 191 -9.56 -20.61 27.15
C GLY A 191 -10.32 -20.46 28.47
N ILE A 192 -9.77 -19.70 29.42
CA ILE A 192 -10.40 -19.44 30.72
C ILE A 192 -11.73 -18.71 30.53
N LEU A 193 -11.79 -17.70 29.67
CA LEU A 193 -13.03 -16.97 29.39
C LEU A 193 -14.13 -17.88 28.84
N LEU A 194 -13.79 -18.79 27.91
CA LEU A 194 -14.75 -19.74 27.37
C LEU A 194 -15.29 -20.69 28.44
N LEU A 195 -14.46 -21.13 29.39
CA LEU A 195 -14.87 -21.99 30.51
C LEU A 195 -15.76 -21.24 31.52
N VAL A 196 -15.42 -19.99 31.82
CA VAL A 196 -16.11 -19.20 32.86
C VAL A 196 -17.34 -18.45 32.32
N ARG A 197 -17.55 -18.43 30.99
CA ARG A 197 -18.62 -17.70 30.31
C ARG A 197 -20.02 -17.89 30.93
N ARG A 198 -20.34 -19.11 31.38
CA ARG A 198 -21.66 -19.42 31.98
C ARG A 198 -21.89 -18.82 33.37
N TYR A 199 -20.84 -18.40 34.05
CA TYR A 199 -20.91 -17.88 35.43
C TYR A 199 -21.01 -16.36 35.51
N ILE A 200 -20.78 -15.65 34.39
CA ILE A 200 -20.75 -14.19 34.34
C ILE A 200 -22.13 -13.69 33.91
N LYS A 201 -22.78 -12.93 34.79
CA LYS A 201 -24.18 -12.49 34.61
C LYS A 201 -24.28 -11.04 34.20
N ALA A 202 -23.39 -10.16 34.68
CA ALA A 202 -23.50 -8.73 34.38
C ALA A 202 -23.00 -8.38 32.96
N PRO A 203 -23.76 -7.59 32.18
CA PRO A 203 -23.35 -7.19 30.84
C PRO A 203 -22.12 -6.28 30.91
N GLY A 204 -21.09 -6.56 30.10
CA GLY A 204 -19.82 -5.86 30.09
C GLY A 204 -18.76 -6.44 31.03
N ASN A 205 -19.11 -7.35 31.96
CA ASN A 205 -18.14 -7.96 32.86
C ASN A 205 -17.28 -9.03 32.18
N TYR A 206 -17.70 -9.55 31.03
CA TYR A 206 -16.92 -10.53 30.27
C TYR A 206 -15.65 -9.88 29.70
N LEU A 207 -15.75 -8.64 29.21
CA LEU A 207 -14.58 -7.85 28.79
C LEU A 207 -13.72 -7.44 29.99
N THR A 208 -14.33 -7.01 31.10
CA THR A 208 -13.58 -6.64 32.31
C THR A 208 -12.72 -7.81 32.81
N LEU A 209 -13.29 -9.01 32.87
CA LEU A 209 -12.56 -10.22 33.26
C LEU A 209 -11.43 -10.53 32.26
N SER A 210 -11.65 -10.34 30.96
CA SER A 210 -10.60 -10.50 29.96
C SER A 210 -9.40 -9.60 30.24
N PHE A 211 -9.62 -8.34 30.62
CA PHE A 211 -8.53 -7.43 30.95
C PHE A 211 -7.84 -7.80 32.26
N ILE A 212 -8.60 -8.19 33.29
CA ILE A 212 -8.03 -8.68 34.56
C ILE A 212 -7.09 -9.86 34.31
N LEU A 213 -7.56 -10.89 33.59
CA LEU A 213 -6.77 -12.09 33.29
C LEU A 213 -5.54 -11.75 32.44
N TYR A 214 -5.69 -10.92 31.40
CA TYR A 214 -4.56 -10.52 30.57
C TYR A 214 -3.51 -9.73 31.38
N CYS A 215 -3.92 -8.77 32.21
CA CYS A 215 -3.02 -8.03 33.08
C CYS A 215 -2.33 -8.94 34.11
N PHE A 216 -3.05 -9.94 34.65
CA PHE A 216 -2.48 -10.93 35.56
C PHE A 216 -1.37 -11.74 34.89
N PHE A 217 -1.62 -12.36 33.73
CA PHE A 217 -0.58 -13.10 33.02
C PHE A 217 0.57 -12.18 32.55
N ARG A 218 0.23 -10.95 32.15
CA ARG A 218 1.21 -9.94 31.75
C ARG A 218 2.17 -9.61 32.90
N PHE A 219 1.66 -9.45 34.12
CA PHE A 219 2.45 -9.17 35.31
C PHE A 219 3.53 -10.23 35.54
N PHE A 220 3.19 -11.52 35.42
CA PHE A 220 4.16 -12.61 35.53
C PHE A 220 5.15 -12.65 34.37
N SER A 221 4.70 -12.44 33.13
CA SER A 221 5.59 -12.43 31.97
C SER A 221 6.61 -11.30 31.99
N GLU A 222 6.30 -10.19 32.68
CA GLU A 222 7.17 -9.02 32.77
C GLU A 222 8.48 -9.32 33.53
N PHE A 223 8.49 -10.27 34.48
CA PHE A 223 9.72 -10.68 35.17
C PHE A 223 10.77 -11.28 34.22
N MET A 224 10.32 -11.90 33.13
CA MET A 224 11.20 -12.51 32.14
C MET A 224 11.57 -11.53 31.02
N ARG A 225 11.03 -10.31 31.03
CA ARG A 225 11.19 -9.32 29.95
C ARG A 225 12.41 -8.43 30.18
N SER A 226 13.09 -8.05 29.10
CA SER A 226 14.24 -7.16 29.20
C SER A 226 13.81 -5.72 29.50
N PRO A 227 14.40 -5.06 30.53
CA PRO A 227 14.20 -3.63 30.81
C PRO A 227 14.53 -2.72 29.62
N LEU A 228 15.49 -3.15 28.78
CA LEU A 228 15.94 -2.43 27.58
C LEU A 228 14.96 -2.58 26.40
N ALA A 229 14.05 -3.54 26.46
CA ALA A 229 13.00 -3.73 25.45
C ALA A 229 11.78 -2.80 25.69
N HIS A 230 11.83 -1.92 26.68
CA HIS A 230 10.83 -0.89 26.93
C HIS A 230 11.29 0.47 26.37
N ALA A 231 10.43 1.12 25.59
CA ALA A 231 10.68 2.49 25.12
C ALA A 231 10.78 3.50 26.28
N THR A 232 10.17 3.20 27.42
CA THR A 232 10.30 3.95 28.67
C THR A 232 11.07 3.08 29.67
N GLY A 233 12.36 3.39 29.83
CA GLY A 233 13.34 2.57 30.56
C GLY A 233 12.79 1.91 31.83
N GLY A 234 13.02 0.59 31.94
CA GLY A 234 12.56 -0.29 33.01
C GLY A 234 13.15 0.01 34.39
N THR A 235 12.84 1.20 34.89
CA THR A 235 13.24 1.66 36.22
C THR A 235 12.55 0.81 37.30
N VAL A 236 13.36 0.22 38.17
CA VAL A 236 12.91 -0.59 39.30
C VAL A 236 12.63 0.34 40.48
N VAL A 237 11.45 0.24 41.07
CA VAL A 237 11.04 1.01 42.25
C VAL A 237 10.46 0.03 43.26
N GLY A 238 11.12 -0.11 44.42
CA GLY A 238 10.67 -1.01 45.50
C GLY A 238 10.66 -2.49 45.12
N GLY A 239 11.65 -2.95 44.33
CA GLY A 239 11.78 -4.36 43.93
C GLY A 239 10.92 -4.81 42.73
N LEU A 240 10.05 -3.95 42.22
CA LEU A 240 9.21 -4.19 41.04
C LEU A 240 9.47 -3.13 39.95
N ILE A 241 9.22 -3.48 38.69
CA ILE A 241 9.30 -2.56 37.55
C ILE A 241 8.08 -1.62 37.61
N LYS A 242 8.23 -0.32 37.27
CA LYS A 242 7.10 0.64 37.26
C LYS A 242 5.84 0.13 36.52
N ILE A 243 6.03 -0.59 35.42
CA ILE A 243 4.93 -1.18 34.64
C ILE A 243 4.17 -2.24 35.47
N GLN A 244 4.87 -3.03 36.30
CA GLN A 244 4.25 -4.03 37.17
C GLN A 244 3.36 -3.39 38.25
N TRP A 245 3.79 -2.27 38.83
CA TRP A 245 2.96 -1.48 39.74
C TRP A 245 1.69 -0.96 39.06
N CYS A 246 1.82 -0.46 37.83
CA CYS A 246 0.68 -0.01 37.04
C CYS A 246 -0.30 -1.16 36.76
N LEU A 247 0.21 -2.34 36.37
CA LEU A 247 -0.61 -3.53 36.15
C LEU A 247 -1.35 -3.98 37.42
N LEU A 248 -0.68 -3.98 38.58
CA LEU A 248 -1.29 -4.30 39.87
C LEU A 248 -2.45 -3.35 40.21
N ALA A 249 -2.24 -2.04 40.06
CA ALA A 249 -3.28 -1.04 40.29
C ALA A 249 -4.49 -1.25 39.37
N VAL A 250 -4.25 -1.57 38.09
CA VAL A 250 -5.32 -1.87 37.11
C VAL A 250 -6.06 -3.15 37.49
N ILE A 251 -5.36 -4.21 37.89
CA ILE A 251 -5.98 -5.48 38.32
C ILE A 251 -6.89 -5.23 39.53
N LEU A 252 -6.41 -4.52 40.55
CA LEU A 252 -7.20 -4.21 41.75
C LEU A 252 -8.43 -3.37 41.42
N GLY A 253 -8.26 -2.28 40.66
CA GLY A 253 -9.37 -1.41 40.27
C GLY A 253 -10.44 -2.11 39.45
N LEU A 254 -10.03 -2.92 38.45
CA LEU A 254 -10.97 -3.69 37.62
C LEU A 254 -11.62 -4.83 38.41
N SER A 255 -10.92 -5.45 39.37
CA SER A 255 -11.49 -6.51 40.22
C SER A 255 -12.58 -5.97 41.14
N VAL A 256 -12.37 -4.81 41.75
CA VAL A 256 -13.40 -4.11 42.55
C VAL A 256 -14.60 -3.75 41.66
N LEU A 257 -14.35 -3.18 40.47
CA LEU A 257 -15.40 -2.88 39.50
C LEU A 257 -16.18 -4.13 39.08
N PHE A 258 -15.48 -5.24 38.82
CA PHE A 258 -16.08 -6.50 38.43
C PHE A 258 -17.03 -7.01 39.51
N ILE A 259 -16.57 -7.10 40.76
CA ILE A 259 -17.37 -7.57 41.90
C ILE A 259 -18.57 -6.65 42.13
N TYR A 260 -18.35 -5.33 42.11
CA TYR A 260 -19.42 -4.36 42.27
C TYR A 260 -20.49 -4.51 41.18
N ARG A 261 -20.08 -4.59 39.91
CA ARG A 261 -21.01 -4.73 38.80
C ARG A 261 -21.74 -6.06 38.81
N GLU A 262 -21.07 -7.15 39.19
CA GLU A 262 -21.70 -8.47 39.28
C GLU A 262 -22.78 -8.51 40.37
N LYS A 263 -22.58 -7.77 41.47
CA LYS A 263 -23.52 -7.72 42.59
C LYS A 263 -24.69 -6.75 42.37
N TYR A 264 -24.45 -5.60 41.74
CA TYR A 264 -25.42 -4.50 41.71
C TYR A 264 -26.03 -4.21 40.33
N THR A 265 -25.49 -4.77 39.23
CA THR A 265 -26.02 -4.47 37.89
C THR A 265 -27.21 -5.36 37.57
N LYS A 266 -28.42 -4.78 37.49
CA LYS A 266 -29.56 -5.43 36.85
C LYS A 266 -29.44 -5.27 35.32
N PRO A 267 -29.81 -6.28 34.51
CA PRO A 267 -29.87 -6.11 33.07
C PRO A 267 -30.89 -5.01 32.74
N ALA A 268 -30.40 -3.91 32.17
CA ALA A 268 -31.27 -2.79 31.80
C ALA A 268 -32.04 -3.14 30.52
N PRO A 269 -33.38 -2.97 30.48
CA PRO A 269 -34.12 -3.01 29.22
C PRO A 269 -33.65 -1.85 28.34
N ALA A 270 -33.33 -2.14 27.08
CA ALA A 270 -32.82 -1.14 26.15
C ALA A 270 -33.97 -0.43 25.42
N ALA A 271 -33.72 0.82 25.03
CA ALA A 271 -34.55 1.49 24.04
C ALA A 271 -34.33 0.85 22.66
N ASP A 272 -35.39 0.31 22.06
CA ASP A 272 -35.38 -0.37 20.74
C ASP A 272 -35.23 0.58 19.54
N GLN A 273 -34.92 1.86 19.78
CA GLN A 273 -34.84 2.84 18.70
C GLN A 273 -33.43 2.89 18.11
N PRO A 274 -33.27 2.70 16.78
CA PRO A 274 -31.99 2.95 16.12
C PRO A 274 -31.56 4.40 16.37
N PRO A 275 -30.26 4.68 16.54
CA PRO A 275 -29.80 6.04 16.75
C PRO A 275 -30.14 6.90 15.52
N ALA A 276 -30.30 8.21 15.71
CA ALA A 276 -30.68 9.12 14.65
C ALA A 276 -29.72 8.99 13.45
N MET A 277 -30.25 8.89 12.23
CA MET A 277 -29.45 8.71 11.01
C MET A 277 -28.41 9.82 10.82
N ALA A 278 -28.74 11.06 11.23
CA ALA A 278 -27.82 12.20 11.22
C ALA A 278 -26.56 11.93 12.06
N VAL A 279 -26.70 11.26 13.20
CA VAL A 279 -25.58 10.93 14.09
C VAL A 279 -24.64 9.90 13.44
N MET A 280 -25.19 8.88 12.76
CA MET A 280 -24.38 7.91 12.04
C MET A 280 -23.59 8.56 10.90
N LEU A 281 -24.21 9.48 10.15
CA LEU A 281 -23.55 10.20 9.06
C LEU A 281 -22.47 11.14 9.56
N LEU A 282 -22.72 11.91 10.62
CA LEU A 282 -21.72 12.80 11.21
C LEU A 282 -20.51 12.01 11.74
N LEU A 283 -20.77 10.87 12.40
CA LEU A 283 -19.70 9.99 12.87
C LEU A 283 -18.90 9.41 11.69
N LEU A 284 -19.58 8.93 10.64
CA LEU A 284 -18.92 8.40 9.45
C LEU A 284 -18.07 9.47 8.75
N ALA A 285 -18.63 10.66 8.53
CA ALA A 285 -17.93 11.80 7.93
C ALA A 285 -16.72 12.23 8.77
N GLY A 286 -16.85 12.25 10.10
CA GLY A 286 -15.75 12.52 11.02
C GLY A 286 -14.63 11.49 10.90
N LEU A 287 -14.95 10.19 10.84
CA LEU A 287 -13.95 9.14 10.67
C LEU A 287 -13.23 9.23 9.32
N VAL A 288 -13.97 9.47 8.23
CA VAL A 288 -13.37 9.67 6.89
C VAL A 288 -12.51 10.92 6.86
N GLY A 289 -12.97 12.02 7.44
CA GLY A 289 -12.22 13.28 7.53
C GLY A 289 -10.92 13.14 8.33
N ILE A 290 -10.97 12.51 9.50
CA ILE A 290 -9.79 12.25 10.35
C ILE A 290 -8.77 11.37 9.62
N THR A 291 -9.23 10.29 8.99
CA THR A 291 -8.33 9.34 8.30
C THR A 291 -7.71 9.94 7.05
N TRP A 292 -8.46 10.74 6.29
CA TRP A 292 -7.94 11.48 5.14
C TRP A 292 -6.97 12.58 5.56
N GLY A 293 -7.29 13.35 6.62
CA GLY A 293 -6.43 14.43 7.13
C GLY A 293 -5.11 13.91 7.70
N LEU A 294 -5.11 12.75 8.35
CA LEU A 294 -3.93 12.14 8.95
C LEU A 294 -3.20 11.15 8.03
N ARG A 295 -3.57 11.05 6.74
CA ARG A 295 -3.02 10.05 5.81
C ARG A 295 -1.50 10.08 5.64
N HIS A 296 -0.88 11.26 5.82
CA HIS A 296 0.57 11.43 5.71
C HIS A 296 1.30 11.17 7.04
N TRP A 297 0.56 11.18 8.16
CA TRP A 297 1.09 10.87 9.49
C TRP A 297 0.93 9.38 9.85
N LEU A 298 -0.04 8.72 9.22
CA LEU A 298 -0.23 7.27 9.31
C LEU A 298 0.71 6.55 8.34
N THR A 299 1.25 5.42 8.80
CA THR A 299 2.02 4.52 7.92
C THR A 299 1.07 3.83 6.94
N PHE A 300 1.59 3.35 5.81
CA PHE A 300 0.79 2.61 4.83
C PHE A 300 0.04 1.42 5.46
N ILE A 301 0.72 0.67 6.33
CA ILE A 301 0.15 -0.50 7.02
C ILE A 301 -0.98 -0.10 7.98
N GLU A 302 -0.85 1.02 8.69
CA GLU A 302 -1.92 1.54 9.54
C GLU A 302 -3.12 2.03 8.74
N LEU A 303 -2.88 2.75 7.63
CA LEU A 303 -3.94 3.22 6.75
C LEU A 303 -4.70 2.04 6.15
N LEU A 304 -3.99 0.99 5.75
CA LEU A 304 -4.59 -0.24 5.27
C LEU A 304 -5.43 -0.91 6.36
N ALA A 305 -4.91 -1.06 7.58
CA ALA A 305 -5.64 -1.64 8.72
C ALA A 305 -6.93 -0.86 9.06
N ILE A 306 -6.88 0.48 9.02
CA ILE A 306 -8.04 1.35 9.20
C ILE A 306 -9.06 1.13 8.08
N ASN A 307 -8.61 1.18 6.83
CA ASN A 307 -9.47 1.06 5.66
C ASN A 307 -10.17 -0.31 5.57
N MET A 308 -9.55 -1.38 6.09
CA MET A 308 -10.20 -2.69 6.23
C MET A 308 -11.50 -2.64 7.04
N ALA A 309 -11.63 -1.72 8.00
CA ALA A 309 -12.86 -1.54 8.77
C ALA A 309 -13.72 -0.36 8.28
N LEU A 310 -13.09 0.72 7.82
CA LEU A 310 -13.76 1.95 7.41
C LEU A 310 -14.49 1.80 6.08
N VAL A 311 -13.90 1.15 5.07
CA VAL A 311 -14.55 1.00 3.75
C VAL A 311 -15.85 0.19 3.85
N PRO A 312 -15.90 -0.97 4.52
CA PRO A 312 -17.18 -1.66 4.74
C PRO A 312 -18.17 -0.82 5.53
N ALA A 313 -17.72 -0.05 6.54
CA ALA A 313 -18.61 0.84 7.28
C ALA A 313 -19.24 1.92 6.37
N VAL A 314 -18.45 2.55 5.48
CA VAL A 314 -18.94 3.49 4.47
C VAL A 314 -19.98 2.82 3.58
N VAL A 315 -19.65 1.67 2.99
CA VAL A 315 -20.57 0.95 2.08
C VAL A 315 -21.89 0.60 2.76
N PHE A 316 -21.85 0.03 3.97
CA PHE A 316 -23.06 -0.42 4.67
C PHE A 316 -23.89 0.74 5.23
N VAL A 317 -23.26 1.79 5.78
CA VAL A 317 -23.99 2.98 6.26
C VAL A 317 -24.60 3.74 5.09
N SER A 318 -23.86 3.93 3.99
CA SER A 318 -24.40 4.54 2.76
C SER A 318 -25.55 3.72 2.20
N THR A 319 -25.45 2.39 2.16
CA THR A 319 -26.54 1.51 1.70
C THR A 319 -27.76 1.57 2.64
N TYR A 320 -27.53 1.61 3.95
CA TYR A 320 -28.59 1.75 4.95
C TYR A 320 -29.36 3.06 4.77
N PHE A 321 -28.62 4.16 4.62
CA PHE A 321 -29.16 5.50 4.38
C PHE A 321 -29.94 5.57 3.06
N PHE A 322 -29.35 5.04 1.99
CA PHE A 322 -29.97 4.97 0.67
C PHE A 322 -31.29 4.20 0.70
N ARG A 323 -31.37 3.10 1.47
CA ARG A 323 -32.61 2.34 1.65
C ARG A 323 -33.68 3.10 2.46
N HIS A 324 -33.29 3.92 3.43
CA HIS A 324 -34.24 4.63 4.29
C HIS A 324 -34.76 5.95 3.70
N ILE A 325 -33.96 6.63 2.87
CA ILE A 325 -34.38 7.89 2.24
C ILE A 325 -35.12 7.66 0.93
N PHE A 326 -34.65 6.74 0.09
CA PHE A 326 -35.22 6.54 -1.23
C PHE A 326 -36.29 5.43 -1.19
N LEU A 327 -37.50 5.80 -1.62
CA LEU A 327 -38.61 4.88 -1.83
C LEU A 327 -38.19 3.72 -2.77
N PRO A 328 -38.60 2.47 -2.51
CA PRO A 328 -38.17 1.29 -3.27
C PRO A 328 -38.21 1.44 -4.80
N PRO A 329 -39.28 1.97 -5.44
CA PRO A 329 -39.33 2.09 -6.90
C PRO A 329 -38.36 3.14 -7.47
N PHE A 330 -37.99 4.16 -6.68
CA PHE A 330 -37.16 5.28 -7.14
C PHE A 330 -35.67 5.11 -6.80
N ARG A 331 -35.27 4.02 -6.14
CA ARG A 331 -33.86 3.75 -5.80
C ARG A 331 -32.98 3.68 -7.05
N TRP A 332 -33.36 2.89 -8.05
CA TRP A 332 -32.60 2.78 -9.29
C TRP A 332 -32.52 4.12 -10.04
N LEU A 333 -33.58 4.93 -9.95
CA LEU A 333 -33.61 6.27 -10.53
C LEU A 333 -32.68 7.24 -9.79
N ALA A 334 -32.67 7.22 -8.46
CA ALA A 334 -31.77 8.05 -7.63
C ALA A 334 -30.29 7.67 -7.79
N LEU A 335 -30.00 6.36 -7.86
CA LEU A 335 -28.65 5.86 -8.15
C LEU A 335 -28.25 6.23 -9.58
N GLY A 336 -29.19 6.13 -10.52
CA GLY A 336 -29.10 6.67 -11.86
C GLY A 336 -28.73 8.15 -11.84
N ILE A 337 -29.48 9.01 -11.15
CA ILE A 337 -29.22 10.46 -11.01
C ILE A 337 -27.87 10.76 -10.35
N LEU A 338 -27.39 9.97 -9.38
CA LEU A 338 -26.06 10.19 -8.76
C LEU A 338 -24.91 9.85 -9.71
N VAL A 339 -25.10 8.83 -10.55
CA VAL A 339 -24.13 8.41 -11.56
C VAL A 339 -24.30 9.20 -12.87
N LEU A 340 -25.47 9.81 -13.08
CA LEU A 340 -25.83 10.56 -14.27
C LEU A 340 -24.89 11.74 -14.52
N PRO A 341 -24.45 12.55 -13.53
CA PRO A 341 -23.41 13.55 -13.74
C PRO A 341 -22.08 12.95 -14.20
N LEU A 342 -21.65 11.81 -13.66
CA LEU A 342 -20.42 11.13 -14.10
C LEU A 342 -20.57 10.59 -15.54
N LEU A 343 -21.75 10.09 -15.89
CA LEU A 343 -22.07 9.63 -17.24
C LEU A 343 -22.30 10.79 -18.22
N LEU A 344 -22.88 11.90 -17.79
CA LEU A 344 -23.13 13.11 -18.60
C LEU A 344 -21.84 13.92 -18.77
N MET A 345 -20.95 13.94 -17.78
CA MET A 345 -19.56 14.43 -17.96
C MET A 345 -18.73 13.53 -18.87
N SER A 346 -19.20 12.31 -19.16
CA SER A 346 -18.66 11.39 -20.15
C SER A 346 -19.34 11.52 -21.53
N GLN A 347 -20.28 12.45 -21.74
CA GLN A 347 -20.99 12.59 -23.01
C GLN A 347 -20.50 13.79 -23.82
N THR A 348 -19.41 13.57 -24.55
CA THR A 348 -19.41 13.91 -25.98
C THR A 348 -19.71 12.63 -26.74
N LEU A 349 -20.97 12.18 -26.73
CA LEU A 349 -21.42 11.19 -27.71
C LEU A 349 -21.38 11.89 -29.08
N PRO A 350 -20.54 11.46 -30.04
CA PRO A 350 -20.78 11.84 -31.41
C PRO A 350 -22.14 11.22 -31.77
N THR A 351 -23.10 12.06 -32.11
CA THR A 351 -24.38 11.65 -32.67
C THR A 351 -24.06 10.76 -33.87
N ASP A 352 -24.41 9.46 -33.79
CA ASP A 352 -24.41 8.56 -34.94
C ASP A 352 -25.43 9.12 -35.94
N GLN A 353 -24.99 10.01 -36.83
CA GLN A 353 -25.63 10.17 -38.13
C GLN A 353 -25.27 8.92 -38.92
N ASP A 354 -26.08 7.87 -38.70
CA ASP A 354 -26.58 6.93 -39.70
C ASP A 354 -26.99 5.63 -39.00
N GLY A 355 -28.29 5.46 -38.79
CA GLY A 355 -28.91 4.24 -38.26
C GLY A 355 -28.87 3.04 -39.22
N ALA A 356 -27.82 2.91 -40.03
CA ALA A 356 -27.59 1.73 -40.84
C ALA A 356 -26.78 0.71 -40.01
N LYS A 357 -27.29 -0.51 -39.87
CA LYS A 357 -26.45 -1.65 -39.44
C LYS A 357 -25.22 -1.66 -40.36
N PRO A 358 -23.98 -1.59 -39.83
CA PRO A 358 -22.80 -1.62 -40.67
C PRO A 358 -22.82 -2.91 -41.47
N ASP A 359 -22.81 -2.77 -42.78
CA ASP A 359 -22.80 -3.90 -43.71
C ASP A 359 -21.48 -4.65 -43.53
N LYS A 360 -21.55 -5.96 -43.31
CA LYS A 360 -20.40 -6.78 -42.85
C LYS A 360 -19.21 -6.78 -43.81
N ASN A 361 -19.46 -6.38 -45.06
CA ASN A 361 -18.48 -6.37 -46.14
C ASN A 361 -17.81 -5.00 -46.38
N LYS A 362 -18.22 -3.92 -45.70
CA LYS A 362 -17.71 -2.58 -46.00
C LYS A 362 -16.28 -2.40 -45.46
N ILE A 363 -15.31 -2.25 -46.37
CA ILE A 363 -13.91 -1.99 -46.00
C ILE A 363 -13.68 -0.47 -46.06
N SER A 364 -13.26 0.11 -44.94
CA SER A 364 -12.82 1.51 -44.91
C SER A 364 -11.32 1.57 -44.76
N SER A 365 -10.67 2.37 -45.59
CA SER A 365 -9.24 2.66 -45.45
C SER A 365 -9.00 4.16 -45.35
N PHE A 366 -7.99 4.54 -44.57
CA PHE A 366 -7.58 5.93 -44.42
C PHE A 366 -6.08 6.01 -44.17
N SER A 367 -5.50 7.14 -44.57
CA SER A 367 -4.12 7.51 -44.25
C SER A 367 -4.12 8.44 -43.04
N SER A 368 -3.04 8.44 -42.28
CA SER A 368 -2.84 9.32 -41.14
C SER A 368 -1.44 9.91 -41.14
N PHE A 369 -1.38 11.21 -40.93
CA PHE A 369 -0.15 11.94 -40.67
C PHE A 369 -0.02 12.18 -39.17
N LYS A 370 1.16 11.98 -38.62
CA LYS A 370 1.44 12.04 -37.18
C LYS A 370 2.50 13.08 -36.90
N VAL A 371 2.29 13.91 -35.89
CA VAL A 371 3.29 14.80 -35.31
C VAL A 371 3.28 14.61 -33.81
N GLY A 372 4.45 14.54 -33.19
CA GLY A 372 4.54 14.23 -31.76
C GLY A 372 5.68 14.94 -31.08
N PHE A 373 5.49 15.22 -29.80
CA PHE A 373 6.47 15.83 -28.92
C PHE A 373 6.57 15.01 -27.63
N ALA A 374 7.79 14.72 -27.17
CA ALA A 374 8.03 14.08 -25.90
C ALA A 374 9.13 14.78 -25.11
N ASN A 375 8.94 14.87 -23.80
CA ASN A 375 9.90 15.41 -22.85
C ASN A 375 9.87 14.58 -21.59
N GLY A 376 11.04 14.28 -21.01
CA GLY A 376 11.07 13.52 -19.78
C GLY A 376 12.35 13.68 -19.00
N LYS A 377 12.21 13.42 -17.70
CA LYS A 377 13.29 13.39 -16.72
C LYS A 377 13.15 12.13 -15.87
N TYR A 378 14.18 11.30 -15.84
CA TYR A 378 14.24 10.09 -15.03
C TYR A 378 15.67 9.85 -14.50
N GLN A 379 15.83 8.93 -13.57
CA GLN A 379 17.14 8.53 -13.04
C GLN A 379 17.34 7.04 -13.26
N ASN A 380 18.58 6.66 -13.53
CA ASN A 380 19.01 5.27 -13.60
C ASN A 380 20.31 5.09 -12.81
N ASP A 381 20.53 3.90 -12.30
CA ASP A 381 21.77 3.50 -11.65
C ASP A 381 22.57 2.53 -12.54
N HIS A 382 23.87 2.44 -12.27
CA HIS A 382 24.76 1.47 -12.89
C HIS A 382 25.75 1.01 -11.83
N SER A 383 25.67 -0.26 -11.46
CA SER A 383 26.63 -0.90 -10.56
C SER A 383 27.65 -1.74 -11.33
N VAL A 384 28.89 -1.72 -10.85
CA VAL A 384 29.99 -2.59 -11.32
C VAL A 384 30.59 -3.27 -10.10
N ILE A 385 30.85 -4.58 -10.21
CA ILE A 385 31.55 -5.36 -9.18
C ILE A 385 33.06 -5.22 -9.44
N LEU A 386 33.82 -4.72 -8.47
CA LEU A 386 35.29 -4.69 -8.54
C LEU A 386 35.84 -6.06 -8.15
N SER A 387 36.79 -6.61 -8.92
CA SER A 387 37.33 -7.97 -8.71
C SER A 387 37.88 -8.23 -7.31
N ARG A 388 37.78 -9.52 -6.93
CA ARG A 388 38.32 -10.20 -5.74
C ARG A 388 39.72 -9.71 -5.34
N GLY A 389 39.84 -9.11 -4.15
CA GLY A 389 41.13 -8.87 -3.51
C GLY A 389 41.82 -10.20 -3.17
N THR A 390 43.06 -10.40 -3.63
CA THR A 390 43.92 -11.53 -3.27
C THR A 390 44.55 -11.33 -1.89
N ASP A 391 43.74 -11.23 -0.84
CA ASP A 391 44.23 -11.12 0.54
C ASP A 391 43.55 -12.19 1.43
N PRO A 392 44.28 -13.19 1.97
CA PRO A 392 43.68 -14.36 2.62
C PRO A 392 42.91 -14.06 3.93
N ASN A 393 42.97 -12.83 4.44
CA ASN A 393 42.39 -12.44 5.74
C ASN A 393 41.24 -11.41 5.63
N SER A 394 40.73 -11.12 4.43
CA SER A 394 39.58 -10.22 4.26
C SER A 394 38.31 -11.01 3.92
N SER A 395 37.23 -10.73 4.65
CA SER A 395 35.90 -11.28 4.46
C SER A 395 35.44 -11.09 3.02
N CYS A 396 34.96 -12.15 2.37
CA CYS A 396 34.42 -12.11 1.02
C CYS A 396 33.09 -11.34 0.96
N ASP A 397 33.15 -10.01 0.92
CA ASP A 397 32.06 -9.15 0.45
C ASP A 397 32.46 -8.55 -0.90
N ASP A 398 31.63 -8.78 -1.92
CA ASP A 398 31.80 -8.17 -3.24
C ASP A 398 31.65 -6.65 -3.10
N GLN A 399 32.72 -5.90 -3.36
CA GLN A 399 32.65 -4.44 -3.38
C GLN A 399 32.05 -3.97 -4.71
N SER A 400 30.75 -3.66 -4.70
CA SER A 400 30.07 -3.02 -5.82
C SER A 400 30.19 -1.50 -5.74
N ILE A 401 30.67 -0.84 -6.79
CA ILE A 401 30.55 0.60 -6.96
C ILE A 401 29.30 0.89 -7.77
N THR A 402 28.33 1.57 -7.16
CA THR A 402 27.11 2.04 -7.83
C THR A 402 27.19 3.54 -8.09
N LYS A 403 26.93 3.95 -9.33
CA LYS A 403 26.76 5.37 -9.69
C LYS A 403 25.34 5.67 -10.13
N TYR A 404 24.90 6.90 -9.86
CA TYR A 404 23.56 7.37 -10.15
C TYR A 404 23.59 8.44 -11.24
N TYR A 405 22.75 8.29 -12.27
CA TYR A 405 22.71 9.20 -13.42
C TYR A 405 21.30 9.76 -13.62
N GLU A 406 21.23 11.08 -13.75
CA GLU A 406 20.01 11.79 -14.15
C GLU A 406 19.98 11.97 -15.67
N GLN A 407 18.87 11.54 -16.26
CA GLN A 407 18.62 11.56 -17.69
C GLN A 407 17.53 12.57 -18.01
N LYS A 408 17.77 13.45 -18.97
CA LYS A 408 16.78 14.39 -19.52
C LYS A 408 16.74 14.25 -21.03
N TYR A 409 15.55 14.11 -21.58
CA TYR A 409 15.39 14.04 -23.03
C TYR A 409 14.28 14.94 -23.53
N THR A 410 14.41 15.39 -24.78
CA THR A 410 13.38 16.11 -25.52
C THR A 410 13.42 15.65 -26.96
N LEU A 411 12.31 15.14 -27.45
CA LEU A 411 12.16 14.49 -28.75
C LEU A 411 10.99 15.09 -29.51
N GLN A 412 11.14 15.17 -30.82
CA GLN A 412 10.08 15.48 -31.76
C GLN A 412 10.02 14.37 -32.79
N GLY A 413 8.82 14.03 -33.25
CA GLY A 413 8.65 13.00 -34.26
C GLY A 413 7.55 13.34 -35.26
N ALA A 414 7.70 12.78 -36.44
CA ALA A 414 6.72 12.81 -37.50
C ALA A 414 6.54 11.40 -38.06
N GLY A 415 5.35 11.07 -38.54
CA GLY A 415 5.08 9.75 -39.06
C GLY A 415 3.93 9.71 -40.05
N TYR A 416 3.92 8.67 -40.85
CA TYR A 416 2.83 8.38 -41.78
C TYR A 416 2.34 6.96 -41.51
N ALA A 417 1.03 6.76 -41.48
CA ALA A 417 0.45 5.43 -41.35
C ALA A 417 -0.79 5.25 -42.22
N TYR A 418 -0.90 4.08 -42.82
CA TYR A 418 -2.05 3.65 -43.60
C TYR A 418 -2.81 2.56 -42.85
N THR A 419 -4.11 2.78 -42.64
CA THR A 419 -4.97 1.89 -41.87
C THR A 419 -6.09 1.35 -42.74
N LYS A 420 -6.28 0.04 -42.72
CA LYS A 420 -7.38 -0.69 -43.35
C LYS A 420 -8.25 -1.31 -42.27
N LYS A 421 -9.50 -0.90 -42.20
CA LYS A 421 -10.48 -1.28 -41.18
C LYS A 421 -11.63 -2.10 -41.80
N ARG A 422 -11.85 -3.28 -41.23
CA ARG A 422 -13.01 -4.16 -41.42
C ARG A 422 -13.82 -4.19 -40.11
N GLU A 423 -15.02 -4.78 -40.13
CA GLU A 423 -15.91 -4.83 -38.97
C GLU A 423 -15.23 -5.38 -37.69
N ASP A 424 -14.47 -6.47 -37.81
CA ASP A 424 -13.82 -7.16 -36.67
C ASP A 424 -12.30 -7.01 -36.62
N THR A 425 -11.67 -6.40 -37.63
CA THR A 425 -10.20 -6.32 -37.74
C THR A 425 -9.73 -4.98 -38.30
N GLU A 426 -8.70 -4.41 -37.68
CA GLU A 426 -8.02 -3.18 -38.12
C GLU A 426 -6.54 -3.47 -38.31
N ILE A 427 -6.02 -3.13 -39.49
CA ILE A 427 -4.64 -3.38 -39.86
C ILE A 427 -3.99 -2.03 -40.19
N THR A 428 -2.88 -1.70 -39.54
CA THR A 428 -2.16 -0.44 -39.75
C THR A 428 -0.70 -0.71 -40.08
N TYR A 429 -0.22 -0.09 -41.16
CA TYR A 429 1.19 -0.04 -41.53
C TYR A 429 1.67 1.39 -41.38
N GLY A 430 2.84 1.63 -40.82
CA GLY A 430 3.35 2.99 -40.69
C GLY A 430 4.86 3.08 -40.60
N LEU A 431 5.33 4.31 -40.78
CA LEU A 431 6.72 4.70 -40.67
C LEU A 431 6.80 5.97 -39.83
N ASN A 432 7.46 5.88 -38.69
CA ASN A 432 7.72 7.02 -37.81
C ASN A 432 9.20 7.41 -37.90
N ALA A 433 9.49 8.70 -37.79
CA ALA A 433 10.83 9.21 -37.59
C ALA A 433 10.82 10.15 -36.38
N PHE A 434 11.90 10.16 -35.60
CA PHE A 434 12.07 11.07 -34.47
C PHE A 434 13.50 11.58 -34.38
N ALA A 435 13.65 12.77 -33.80
CA ALA A 435 14.93 13.39 -33.51
C ALA A 435 14.84 14.24 -32.25
N GLY A 436 15.95 14.39 -31.53
CA GLY A 436 16.02 15.29 -30.39
C GLY A 436 17.30 15.21 -29.59
N LYS A 437 17.26 15.73 -28.37
CA LYS A 437 18.41 15.89 -27.48
C LYS A 437 18.23 15.05 -26.23
N HIS A 438 19.31 14.43 -25.81
CA HIS A 438 19.44 13.68 -24.58
C HIS A 438 20.60 14.24 -23.77
N GLN A 439 20.42 14.36 -22.46
CA GLN A 439 21.41 14.87 -21.54
C GLN A 439 21.52 13.93 -20.35
N GLU A 440 22.73 13.49 -20.08
CA GLU A 440 23.10 12.62 -18.97
C GLU A 440 23.98 13.38 -17.98
N THR A 441 23.64 13.33 -16.69
CA THR A 441 24.39 13.96 -15.61
C THR A 441 24.65 12.94 -14.50
N ASP A 442 25.91 12.76 -14.10
CA ASP A 442 26.30 11.95 -12.93
C ASP A 442 25.92 12.70 -11.64
N VAL A 443 25.16 12.07 -10.75
CA VAL A 443 24.61 12.65 -9.51
C VAL A 443 25.03 11.84 -8.28
N THR A 444 26.10 11.06 -8.39
CA THR A 444 26.57 10.17 -7.32
C THR A 444 27.04 10.93 -6.07
N ASP A 445 27.68 12.10 -6.26
CA ASP A 445 28.09 12.99 -5.16
C ASP A 445 27.37 14.34 -5.29
N ASN A 446 26.55 14.70 -4.30
CA ASN A 446 25.81 15.98 -4.26
C ASN A 446 26.73 17.22 -4.18
N THR A 447 28.04 17.02 -3.99
CA THR A 447 29.04 18.08 -3.76
C THR A 447 29.87 18.43 -5.00
N THR A 448 29.89 17.58 -6.05
CA THR A 448 30.62 17.86 -7.30
C THR A 448 29.70 17.81 -8.51
N ILE A 449 29.25 18.97 -8.99
CA ILE A 449 28.44 19.08 -10.21
C ILE A 449 29.33 18.80 -11.43
N ARG A 450 29.29 17.58 -11.95
CA ARG A 450 29.97 17.22 -13.21
C ARG A 450 29.22 17.80 -14.41
N GLN A 451 29.96 18.20 -15.45
CA GLN A 451 29.35 18.74 -16.67
C GLN A 451 28.47 17.68 -17.35
N PRO A 452 27.28 18.06 -17.83
CA PRO A 452 26.36 17.10 -18.43
C PRO A 452 26.80 16.67 -19.83
N VAL A 453 26.75 15.36 -20.09
CA VAL A 453 27.05 14.77 -21.40
C VAL A 453 25.81 14.87 -22.28
N LYS A 454 25.91 15.62 -23.38
CA LYS A 454 24.81 15.83 -24.34
C LYS A 454 24.97 14.90 -25.54
N THR A 455 23.92 14.16 -25.89
CA THR A 455 23.86 13.28 -27.06
C THR A 455 22.65 13.62 -27.91
N TYR A 456 22.78 13.56 -29.23
CA TYR A 456 21.67 13.70 -30.17
C TYR A 456 21.06 12.34 -30.49
N LEU A 457 19.76 12.21 -30.31
CA LEU A 457 18.99 11.02 -30.61
C LEU A 457 18.28 11.21 -31.95
N PHE A 458 18.32 10.20 -32.81
CA PHE A 458 17.48 10.13 -34.00
C PHE A 458 17.18 8.68 -34.34
N GLY A 459 16.02 8.44 -34.93
CA GLY A 459 15.65 7.09 -35.35
C GLY A 459 14.48 7.08 -36.31
N VAL A 460 14.42 6.01 -37.09
CA VAL A 460 13.32 5.67 -38.00
C VAL A 460 12.75 4.33 -37.57
N ASN A 461 11.43 4.22 -37.57
CA ASN A 461 10.70 3.10 -37.02
C ASN A 461 9.55 2.69 -37.96
N PRO A 462 9.81 1.77 -38.90
CA PRO A 462 8.75 1.03 -39.57
C PRO A 462 8.02 0.12 -38.58
N TYR A 463 6.69 0.18 -38.57
CA TYR A 463 5.86 -0.62 -37.68
C TYR A 463 4.59 -1.12 -38.37
N PHE A 464 4.06 -2.20 -37.82
CA PHE A 464 2.82 -2.84 -38.22
C PHE A 464 1.98 -3.16 -36.99
N ASN A 465 0.68 -2.87 -37.03
CA ASN A 465 -0.26 -3.20 -35.98
C ASN A 465 -1.47 -3.93 -36.57
N TYR A 466 -1.80 -5.07 -35.99
CA TYR A 466 -2.97 -5.88 -36.28
C TYR A 466 -3.88 -5.90 -35.05
N ASN A 467 -5.10 -5.40 -35.18
CA ASN A 467 -6.07 -5.25 -34.09
C ASN A 467 -7.36 -5.99 -34.43
N ALA A 468 -7.55 -7.18 -33.88
CA ALA A 468 -8.83 -7.89 -33.90
C ALA A 468 -9.68 -7.57 -32.65
N LYS A 469 -10.96 -7.96 -32.68
CA LYS A 469 -11.91 -7.76 -31.58
C LYS A 469 -11.41 -8.22 -30.20
N TRP A 470 -10.68 -9.34 -30.12
CA TRP A 470 -10.18 -9.88 -28.85
C TRP A 470 -8.66 -9.85 -28.71
N VAL A 471 -7.90 -9.79 -29.80
CA VAL A 471 -6.44 -9.86 -29.78
C VAL A 471 -5.86 -8.74 -30.64
N GLY A 472 -4.85 -8.06 -30.14
CA GLY A 472 -4.03 -7.12 -30.91
C GLY A 472 -2.57 -7.53 -30.87
N LEU A 473 -1.87 -7.41 -31.99
CA LEU A 473 -0.45 -7.69 -32.15
C LEU A 473 0.20 -6.52 -32.88
N GLY A 474 1.33 -6.03 -32.39
CA GLY A 474 2.14 -5.02 -33.05
C GLY A 474 3.60 -5.43 -33.09
N GLY A 475 4.29 -5.03 -34.16
CA GLY A 475 5.70 -5.30 -34.35
C GLY A 475 6.35 -4.18 -35.14
N GLY A 476 7.62 -3.89 -34.85
CA GLY A 476 8.40 -2.88 -35.55
C GLY A 476 9.88 -2.97 -35.21
N LEU A 477 10.68 -2.14 -35.87
CA LEU A 477 12.11 -2.06 -35.64
C LEU A 477 12.55 -0.60 -35.68
N VAL A 478 13.14 -0.12 -34.58
CA VAL A 478 13.72 1.22 -34.54
C VAL A 478 15.18 1.13 -34.97
N ALA A 479 15.57 1.91 -35.97
CA ALA A 479 16.95 2.03 -36.45
C ALA A 479 17.43 3.48 -36.34
N GLY A 480 18.63 3.71 -35.80
CA GLY A 480 19.21 5.05 -35.68
C GLY A 480 20.28 5.18 -34.59
N ASN A 481 20.48 6.39 -34.09
CA ASN A 481 21.36 6.61 -32.93
C ASN A 481 20.53 6.56 -31.65
N LEU A 482 20.36 5.35 -31.13
CA LEU A 482 19.51 5.06 -29.98
C LEU A 482 20.36 4.89 -28.73
N LEU A 483 19.86 5.39 -27.60
CA LEU A 483 20.42 5.13 -26.28
C LEU A 483 19.49 4.21 -25.51
N ILE A 484 20.06 3.21 -24.84
CA ILE A 484 19.35 2.26 -24.00
C ILE A 484 19.99 2.26 -22.62
N SER A 485 19.15 2.30 -21.58
CA SER A 485 19.58 2.12 -20.20
C SER A 485 20.20 0.73 -20.01
N ARG A 486 21.41 0.67 -19.48
CA ARG A 486 22.03 -0.60 -19.06
C ARG A 486 21.24 -1.15 -17.87
N GLU A 487 20.86 -2.42 -17.94
CA GLU A 487 20.56 -3.21 -16.74
C GLU A 487 21.90 -3.64 -16.12
N ASN A 488 21.97 -3.71 -14.79
CA ASN A 488 23.17 -4.14 -14.07
C ASN A 488 23.67 -5.46 -14.67
N GLN A 489 24.82 -5.43 -15.32
CA GLN A 489 25.47 -6.62 -15.86
C GLN A 489 26.53 -7.04 -14.85
N ASP A 490 26.54 -8.33 -14.49
CA ASP A 490 27.61 -8.99 -13.72
C ASP A 490 28.88 -9.10 -14.58
N LYS A 491 29.46 -7.94 -14.96
CA LYS A 491 30.76 -7.87 -15.62
C LYS A 491 31.76 -7.28 -14.65
N GLU A 492 32.75 -8.07 -14.30
CA GLU A 492 33.98 -7.58 -13.66
C GLU A 492 34.64 -6.57 -14.59
N ASP A 493 34.74 -5.33 -14.14
CA ASP A 493 35.47 -4.27 -14.82
C ASP A 493 36.30 -3.50 -13.80
N ASN A 494 37.53 -3.13 -14.18
CA ASN A 494 38.51 -2.48 -13.28
C ASN A 494 38.29 -0.96 -13.17
N SER A 495 37.30 -0.41 -13.87
CA SER A 495 37.03 1.03 -13.93
C SER A 495 35.61 1.35 -13.50
N PRO A 496 35.39 2.43 -12.73
CA PRO A 496 34.06 2.84 -12.32
C PRO A 496 33.20 3.23 -13.54
N PRO A 497 31.88 2.99 -13.52
CA PRO A 497 31.01 3.24 -14.66
C PRO A 497 31.08 4.71 -15.10
N THR A 498 31.05 4.95 -16.42
CA THR A 498 31.16 6.29 -17.03
C THR A 498 29.84 6.80 -17.62
N SER A 499 28.90 5.92 -17.94
CA SER A 499 27.52 6.23 -18.38
C SER A 499 26.57 5.11 -17.94
N ALA A 500 25.31 5.44 -17.71
CA ALA A 500 24.22 4.48 -17.46
C ALA A 500 23.55 3.98 -18.75
N ASN A 501 23.96 4.48 -19.93
CA ASN A 501 23.40 4.08 -21.21
C ASN A 501 24.44 3.48 -22.15
N PHE A 502 24.00 2.62 -23.05
CA PHE A 502 24.79 2.21 -24.21
C PHE A 502 24.09 2.60 -25.51
N LYS A 503 24.90 2.84 -26.55
CA LYS A 503 24.39 3.14 -27.88
C LYS A 503 24.12 1.85 -28.64
N THR A 504 22.95 1.75 -29.26
CA THR A 504 22.65 0.66 -30.20
C THR A 504 22.12 1.24 -31.52
N PRO A 505 22.50 0.67 -32.68
CA PRO A 505 21.94 1.06 -33.95
C PRO A 505 20.51 0.56 -34.18
N PHE A 506 20.09 -0.52 -33.49
CA PHE A 506 18.79 -1.16 -33.70
C PHE A 506 18.12 -1.55 -32.38
N TYR A 507 16.79 -1.43 -32.30
CA TYR A 507 15.98 -1.91 -31.18
C TYR A 507 14.61 -2.42 -31.63
N PRO A 508 14.16 -3.61 -31.19
CA PRO A 508 12.87 -4.17 -31.57
C PRO A 508 11.69 -3.46 -30.86
N GLN A 509 10.56 -3.40 -31.55
CA GLN A 509 9.28 -2.95 -31.02
C GLN A 509 8.27 -4.10 -31.08
N ALA A 510 7.52 -4.29 -30.01
CA ALA A 510 6.47 -5.29 -29.95
C ALA A 510 5.29 -4.82 -29.10
N SER A 511 4.08 -5.24 -29.43
CA SER A 511 2.93 -5.12 -28.54
C SER A 511 1.98 -6.29 -28.66
N ILE A 512 1.32 -6.60 -27.54
CA ILE A 512 0.29 -7.62 -27.44
C ILE A 512 -0.86 -7.04 -26.64
N ARG A 513 -2.08 -7.15 -27.16
CA ARG A 513 -3.32 -6.79 -26.46
C ARG A 513 -4.22 -8.00 -26.36
N VAL A 514 -4.82 -8.19 -25.19
CA VAL A 514 -5.88 -9.16 -24.93
C VAL A 514 -7.12 -8.44 -24.43
N GLY A 515 -8.27 -8.71 -25.06
CA GLY A 515 -9.57 -8.14 -24.72
C GLY A 515 -10.06 -7.07 -25.70
N PRO A 516 -11.39 -6.82 -25.72
CA PRO A 516 -12.00 -5.84 -26.60
C PRO A 516 -11.75 -4.40 -26.13
N ILE A 517 -11.12 -3.59 -26.99
CA ILE A 517 -10.85 -2.16 -26.75
C ILE A 517 -12.11 -1.44 -26.26
N ARG A 518 -13.26 -1.78 -26.84
CA ARG A 518 -14.55 -1.17 -26.52
C ARG A 518 -14.93 -1.27 -25.03
N TYR A 519 -14.58 -2.35 -24.35
CA TYR A 519 -15.04 -2.59 -22.98
C TYR A 519 -13.89 -2.63 -21.99
N LEU A 520 -12.96 -3.57 -22.17
CA LEU A 520 -11.85 -3.78 -21.28
C LEU A 520 -10.78 -4.56 -22.02
N PHE A 521 -9.54 -4.10 -21.95
CA PHE A 521 -8.39 -4.79 -22.49
C PHE A 521 -7.19 -4.64 -21.56
N MET A 522 -6.28 -5.58 -21.69
CA MET A 522 -4.95 -5.55 -21.10
C MET A 522 -3.94 -5.57 -22.23
N ASP A 523 -2.87 -4.79 -22.11
CA ASP A 523 -1.82 -4.74 -23.12
C ASP A 523 -0.41 -4.69 -22.54
N TYR A 524 0.52 -5.24 -23.30
CA TYR A 524 1.95 -5.13 -23.09
C TYR A 524 2.58 -4.45 -24.30
N GLN A 525 3.43 -3.45 -24.07
CA GLN A 525 4.10 -2.69 -25.11
C GLN A 525 5.60 -2.57 -24.81
N LEU A 526 6.42 -2.94 -25.79
CA LEU A 526 7.88 -2.85 -25.80
C LEU A 526 8.30 -1.77 -26.79
N ALA A 527 8.85 -0.65 -26.29
CA ALA A 527 9.28 0.54 -27.05
C ALA A 527 8.25 1.07 -28.08
N GLN A 528 6.97 0.75 -27.87
CA GLN A 528 5.87 1.04 -28.77
C GLN A 528 5.14 2.31 -28.32
N GLN A 529 5.68 3.47 -28.67
CA GLN A 529 5.09 4.77 -28.38
C GLN A 529 5.52 5.81 -29.42
N PHE A 530 4.73 6.87 -29.57
CA PHE A 530 5.01 7.94 -30.52
C PHE A 530 5.10 9.32 -29.82
N PRO A 531 6.20 10.08 -30.05
CA PRO A 531 7.48 9.64 -30.60
C PRO A 531 8.17 8.63 -29.67
N SER A 532 8.96 7.71 -30.22
CA SER A 532 9.59 6.65 -29.42
C SER A 532 10.68 7.23 -28.52
N ALA A 533 10.42 7.30 -27.21
CA ALA A 533 11.38 7.76 -26.22
C ALA A 533 12.30 6.61 -25.76
N LEU A 534 13.35 6.34 -26.54
CA LEU A 534 14.51 5.56 -26.09
C LEU A 534 15.56 6.53 -25.54
N PRO A 535 15.93 6.46 -24.24
CA PRO A 535 15.93 5.25 -23.39
C PRO A 535 14.78 5.11 -22.37
N GLY A 536 13.93 6.14 -22.17
CA GLY A 536 13.15 6.31 -20.93
C GLY A 536 11.96 5.38 -20.71
N LEU A 537 11.40 4.76 -21.75
CA LEU A 537 10.14 3.99 -21.66
C LEU A 537 10.24 2.72 -22.50
N ARG A 538 10.74 1.64 -21.88
CA ARG A 538 11.00 0.37 -22.56
C ARG A 538 9.83 -0.60 -22.47
N HIS A 539 9.27 -0.80 -21.29
CA HIS A 539 8.23 -1.80 -21.02
C HIS A 539 7.01 -1.13 -20.40
N GLN A 540 5.83 -1.33 -20.99
CA GLN A 540 4.57 -0.84 -20.44
C GLN A 540 3.59 -1.99 -20.33
N VAL A 541 3.02 -2.21 -19.14
CA VAL A 541 1.92 -3.14 -18.89
C VAL A 541 0.73 -2.31 -18.46
N GLY A 542 -0.36 -2.35 -19.23
CA GLY A 542 -1.53 -1.50 -19.01
C GLY A 542 -2.84 -2.27 -18.98
N VAL A 543 -3.82 -1.68 -18.31
CA VAL A 543 -5.24 -2.03 -18.42
C VAL A 543 -5.99 -0.80 -18.90
N GLY A 544 -6.86 -0.98 -19.89
CA GLY A 544 -7.61 0.12 -20.49
C GLY A 544 -9.05 -0.23 -20.84
N SER A 545 -9.83 0.82 -21.08
CA SER A 545 -11.23 0.75 -21.49
C SER A 545 -11.56 1.84 -22.50
N GLY A 546 -12.34 1.47 -23.51
CA GLY A 546 -12.95 2.38 -24.48
C GLY A 546 -14.32 2.90 -24.05
N PHE A 547 -14.78 2.62 -22.82
CA PHE A 547 -16.05 3.09 -22.27
C PHE A 547 -17.28 2.84 -23.17
N GLY A 548 -17.26 1.77 -23.97
CA GLY A 548 -18.34 1.42 -24.90
C GLY A 548 -18.32 2.15 -26.24
N LEU A 549 -17.41 3.11 -26.45
CA LEU A 549 -17.30 3.93 -27.65
C LEU A 549 -16.90 3.10 -28.89
N ARG A 550 -17.58 3.32 -30.01
CA ARG A 550 -17.33 2.63 -31.28
C ARG A 550 -16.28 3.33 -32.16
N ASN A 551 -15.93 4.58 -31.84
CA ASN A 551 -14.97 5.37 -32.60
C ASN A 551 -13.51 4.90 -32.43
N GLY A 552 -13.24 3.99 -31.49
CA GLY A 552 -11.90 3.46 -31.19
C GLY A 552 -11.12 4.27 -30.16
N SER A 553 -11.77 5.23 -29.48
CA SER A 553 -11.14 5.96 -28.39
C SER A 553 -11.02 5.08 -27.15
N PHE A 554 -9.92 5.21 -26.41
CA PHE A 554 -9.72 4.50 -25.16
C PHE A 554 -8.84 5.28 -24.20
N LEU A 555 -8.95 4.93 -22.93
CA LEU A 555 -8.03 5.34 -21.88
C LEU A 555 -7.41 4.09 -21.26
N ARG A 556 -6.11 4.13 -20.98
CA ARG A 556 -5.39 3.07 -20.27
C ARG A 556 -4.47 3.64 -19.20
N ALA A 557 -4.31 2.88 -18.14
CA ALA A 557 -3.37 3.16 -17.06
C ALA A 557 -2.59 1.89 -16.73
N GLY A 558 -1.35 2.05 -16.30
CA GLY A 558 -0.49 0.90 -16.13
C GLY A 558 0.81 1.20 -15.42
N LEU A 559 1.66 0.18 -15.40
CA LEU A 559 2.99 0.20 -14.82
C LEU A 559 4.05 0.11 -15.91
N THR A 560 5.16 0.80 -15.69
CA THR A 560 6.36 0.73 -16.53
C THR A 560 7.57 0.46 -15.65
N GLY A 561 8.41 -0.50 -16.04
CA GLY A 561 9.45 -1.01 -15.16
C GLY A 561 8.87 -1.67 -13.90
N MET A 562 9.52 -1.48 -12.75
CA MET A 562 9.14 -2.12 -11.47
C MET A 562 8.07 -1.34 -10.68
N GLU A 563 8.01 0.01 -10.77
CA GLU A 563 7.13 0.82 -9.86
C GLU A 563 6.55 2.12 -10.46
N ASP A 564 6.92 2.55 -11.67
CA ASP A 564 6.40 3.80 -12.24
C ASP A 564 4.99 3.63 -12.82
N ILE A 565 4.13 4.64 -12.64
CA ILE A 565 2.75 4.63 -13.12
C ILE A 565 2.63 5.52 -14.35
N PHE A 566 1.90 5.06 -15.36
CA PHE A 566 1.54 5.87 -16.53
C PHE A 566 0.03 5.91 -16.77
N VAL A 567 -0.42 7.00 -17.40
CA VAL A 567 -1.74 7.14 -18.00
C VAL A 567 -1.56 7.54 -19.45
N SER A 568 -2.27 6.84 -20.33
CA SER A 568 -2.26 7.09 -21.76
C SER A 568 -3.67 6.95 -22.31
N GLY A 569 -3.97 7.62 -23.42
CA GLY A 569 -5.23 7.41 -24.10
C GLY A 569 -5.12 7.71 -25.57
N GLN A 570 -6.08 7.22 -26.33
CA GLN A 570 -6.31 7.61 -27.71
C GLN A 570 -7.68 8.26 -27.76
N ILE A 571 -7.73 9.55 -28.09
CA ILE A 571 -8.97 10.33 -28.15
C ILE A 571 -9.19 10.71 -29.62
N ILE A 572 -10.28 10.22 -30.20
CA ILE A 572 -10.62 10.45 -31.61
C ILE A 572 -11.74 11.50 -31.69
N VAL A 573 -11.42 12.66 -32.25
CA VAL A 573 -12.33 13.79 -32.42
C VAL A 573 -12.80 13.84 -33.87
N GLN A 574 -14.13 13.74 -34.07
CA GLN A 574 -14.80 13.82 -35.39
C GLN A 574 -14.20 12.88 -36.46
N ASN A 575 -13.69 11.72 -36.06
CA ASN A 575 -12.96 10.77 -36.91
C ASN A 575 -11.73 11.34 -37.65
N ARG A 576 -11.40 12.63 -37.59
CA ARG A 576 -10.28 13.23 -38.34
C ARG A 576 -9.06 13.47 -37.48
N ILE A 577 -9.25 13.86 -36.24
CA ILE A 577 -8.14 14.22 -35.35
C ILE A 577 -8.02 13.16 -34.26
N VAL A 578 -6.81 12.67 -34.02
CA VAL A 578 -6.49 11.72 -32.95
C VAL A 578 -5.47 12.36 -32.03
N LEU A 579 -5.76 12.38 -30.74
CA LEU A 579 -4.82 12.79 -29.70
C LEU A 579 -4.35 11.56 -28.93
N GLU A 580 -3.04 11.45 -28.74
CA GLU A 580 -2.39 10.37 -28.01
C GLU A 580 -1.51 10.95 -26.88
N PRO A 581 -2.13 11.42 -25.78
CA PRO A 581 -1.37 11.84 -24.60
C PRO A 581 -0.81 10.62 -23.84
N LEU A 582 0.38 10.81 -23.27
CA LEU A 582 1.01 9.89 -22.35
C LEU A 582 1.66 10.71 -21.24
N TYR A 583 1.33 10.39 -19.99
CA TYR A 583 1.94 10.99 -18.82
C TYR A 583 2.40 9.89 -17.87
N LEU A 584 3.64 9.98 -17.43
CA LEU A 584 4.28 9.04 -16.51
C LEU A 584 4.79 9.80 -15.31
N TRP A 585 4.51 9.25 -14.13
CA TRP A 585 5.04 9.76 -12.87
C TRP A 585 5.46 8.62 -11.96
N GLY A 586 6.52 8.87 -11.20
CA GLY A 586 7.02 7.93 -10.21
C GLY A 586 8.17 8.52 -9.39
N THR A 587 8.78 7.66 -8.59
CA THR A 587 9.89 8.00 -7.71
C THR A 587 11.04 7.07 -8.01
N SER A 588 12.21 7.63 -8.32
CA SER A 588 13.41 6.84 -8.57
C SER A 588 13.75 5.98 -7.35
N GLN A 589 14.22 4.76 -7.59
CA GLN A 589 14.73 3.85 -6.55
C GLN A 589 16.16 4.18 -6.11
N THR A 590 16.65 5.38 -6.45
CA THR A 590 17.95 5.86 -5.98
C THR A 590 17.85 6.30 -4.51
N PRO A 591 18.96 6.33 -3.75
CA PRO A 591 18.98 6.81 -2.37
C PRO A 591 18.42 8.23 -2.18
N TYR A 592 18.35 9.01 -3.26
CA TYR A 592 17.92 10.40 -3.28
C TYR A 592 16.41 10.59 -3.57
N GLN A 593 15.65 9.51 -3.85
CA GLN A 593 14.20 9.52 -4.05
C GLN A 593 13.66 10.66 -4.94
N VAL A 594 14.29 10.86 -6.11
CA VAL A 594 13.91 11.96 -7.01
C VAL A 594 12.64 11.61 -7.79
N ARG A 595 11.73 12.60 -7.92
CA ARG A 595 10.50 12.48 -8.73
C ARG A 595 10.85 12.36 -10.20
N GLN A 596 10.38 11.28 -10.82
CA GLN A 596 10.47 11.05 -12.26
C GLN A 596 9.18 11.51 -12.93
N ARG A 597 9.31 12.22 -14.05
CA ARG A 597 8.17 12.73 -14.83
C ARG A 597 8.50 12.65 -16.31
N GLN A 598 7.62 12.01 -17.07
CA GLN A 598 7.73 11.96 -18.53
C GLN A 598 6.39 12.29 -19.15
N PHE A 599 6.42 13.03 -20.26
CA PHE A 599 5.24 13.48 -20.99
C PHE A 599 5.47 13.28 -22.49
N SER A 600 4.46 12.75 -23.18
CA SER A 600 4.40 12.69 -24.62
C SER A 600 3.01 13.07 -25.11
N LEU A 601 2.95 13.73 -26.26
CA LEU A 601 1.71 14.04 -26.95
C LEU A 601 1.89 13.77 -28.44
N GLY A 602 1.11 12.81 -28.95
CA GLY A 602 0.92 12.57 -30.37
C GLY A 602 -0.35 13.24 -30.88
N LEU A 603 -0.26 13.92 -32.03
CA LEU A 603 -1.38 14.43 -32.79
C LEU A 603 -1.39 13.74 -34.16
N HIS A 604 -2.47 13.04 -34.48
CA HIS A 604 -2.65 12.41 -35.79
C HIS A 604 -3.82 13.03 -36.54
N TYR A 605 -3.62 13.28 -37.83
CA TYR A 605 -4.65 13.74 -38.74
C TYR A 605 -4.96 12.64 -39.75
N ARG A 606 -6.21 12.16 -39.78
CA ARG A 606 -6.71 11.11 -40.69
C ARG A 606 -7.35 11.74 -41.92
N PHE A 607 -6.95 11.28 -43.10
CA PHE A 607 -7.40 11.76 -44.40
C PHE A 607 -7.48 10.61 -45.42
N ASN A 608 -7.98 10.88 -46.62
CA ASN A 608 -8.18 9.88 -47.68
C ASN A 608 -9.06 8.70 -47.24
N TYR A 609 -10.24 8.99 -46.69
CA TYR A 609 -11.24 7.96 -46.43
C TYR A 609 -11.73 7.35 -47.75
N GLN A 610 -11.38 6.10 -47.98
CA GLN A 610 -11.90 5.30 -49.08
C GLN A 610 -12.81 4.23 -48.51
N GLU A 611 -14.04 4.20 -48.99
CA GLU A 611 -14.98 3.13 -48.70
C GLU A 611 -15.02 2.21 -49.92
N ALA A 612 -14.50 1.00 -49.79
CA ALA A 612 -14.70 -0.05 -50.78
C ALA A 612 -15.98 -0.82 -50.41
N LYS A 613 -16.90 -0.90 -51.38
CA LYS A 613 -18.09 -1.76 -51.30
C LYS A 613 -17.72 -3.23 -51.39
#